data_AF-A0A844ABQ3-F1
#
_entry.id   AF-A0A844ABQ3-F1
#
_cell.length_a   1.000
_cell.length_b   1.000
_cell.length_c   1.000
_cell.angle_alpha   90.00
_cell.angle_beta   90.00
_cell.angle_gamma   90.00
#
_symmetry.space_group_name_H-M   'P 1'
#
loop_
_entity.id
_entity.type
_entity.pdbx_description
1 polymer ?
#
loop_
_entity_poly.entity_id
_entity_poly.type
_entity_poly.pdbx_seq_one_letter_code
_entity_poly.pdbx_strand_id
1 'polypeptide(L)'
;MTGKGVQYFNLAASAASRRVEKDGYFACPCCDSYSLTEAGEWEICNVCGWEDDPAQEAVSDLAGGANKVSLLLARENYRLSGCSDPQKLNQRPKLP
;
A
#
# COMPACT_ATOMS: atom_id res chain seq x y z
N MET A 1 22.50 -15.39 10.44
CA MET A 1 22.55 -14.40 9.34
C MET A 1 21.13 -13.86 9.13
N THR A 2 20.78 -12.70 9.68
CA THR A 2 19.44 -12.08 9.51
C THR A 2 19.56 -10.97 8.47
N GLY A 3 19.26 -11.28 7.21
CA GLY A 3 19.23 -10.28 6.14
C GLY A 3 17.94 -9.45 6.19
N LYS A 4 17.97 -8.21 5.67
CA LYS A 4 16.80 -7.32 5.60
C LYS A 4 15.58 -7.97 4.93
N GLY A 5 15.79 -8.83 3.92
CA GLY A 5 14.71 -9.59 3.27
C GLY A 5 14.00 -10.59 4.20
N VAL A 6 14.72 -11.23 5.11
CA VAL A 6 14.12 -12.14 6.10
C VAL A 6 13.27 -11.35 7.11
N GLN A 7 13.74 -10.16 7.51
CA GLN A 7 12.99 -9.28 8.40
C GLN A 7 11.69 -8.80 7.75
N TYR A 8 11.76 -8.38 6.49
CA TYR A 8 10.59 -7.99 5.71
C TYR A 8 9.58 -9.14 5.57
N PHE A 9 10.04 -10.34 5.18
CA PHE A 9 9.17 -11.50 5.02
C PHE A 9 8.47 -11.88 6.32
N ASN A 10 9.20 -11.88 7.44
CA ASN A 10 8.60 -12.17 8.75
C ASN A 10 7.58 -11.11 9.17
N LEU A 11 7.85 -9.84 8.86
CA LEU A 11 6.91 -8.75 9.14
C LEU A 11 5.63 -8.92 8.32
N ALA A 12 5.74 -9.15 7.01
CA ALA A 12 4.61 -9.38 6.13
C ALA A 12 3.78 -10.61 6.56
N ALA A 13 4.46 -11.73 6.88
CA ALA A 13 3.81 -12.97 7.28
C ALA A 13 3.13 -12.92 8.67
N SER A 14 3.48 -11.95 9.51
CA SER A 14 2.92 -11.81 10.86
C SER A 14 1.99 -10.59 11.01
N ALA A 15 1.98 -9.70 10.01
CA ALA A 15 1.11 -8.55 9.99
C ALA A 15 -0.33 -9.00 9.69
N ALA A 16 -1.24 -8.69 10.61
CA ALA A 16 -2.68 -8.84 10.40
C ALA A 16 -3.29 -7.45 10.33
N SER A 17 -4.04 -7.15 9.25
CA SER A 17 -4.76 -5.88 9.16
C SER A 17 -5.88 -5.83 10.19
N ARG A 18 -6.11 -4.64 10.75
CA ARG A 18 -7.27 -4.35 11.63
C ARG A 18 -8.38 -3.60 10.90
N ARG A 19 -8.28 -3.45 9.58
CA ARG A 19 -9.28 -2.75 8.79
C ARG A 19 -10.60 -3.51 8.80
N VAL A 20 -11.70 -2.74 8.79
CA VAL A 20 -13.05 -3.26 8.82
C VAL A 20 -13.62 -3.28 7.41
N GLU A 21 -14.21 -4.40 7.04
CA GLU A 21 -14.93 -4.54 5.78
C GLU A 21 -16.21 -3.70 5.80
N LYS A 22 -16.52 -3.06 4.68
CA LYS A 22 -17.77 -2.37 4.42
C LYS A 22 -18.18 -2.62 2.97
N ASP A 23 -19.38 -3.16 2.79
CA ASP A 23 -19.99 -3.41 1.47
C ASP A 23 -19.10 -4.26 0.53
N GLY A 24 -18.36 -5.24 1.08
CA GLY A 24 -17.45 -6.09 0.30
C GLY A 24 -16.06 -5.51 0.07
N TYR A 25 -15.75 -4.36 0.68
CA TYR A 25 -14.47 -3.68 0.49
C TYR A 25 -13.83 -3.23 1.80
N PHE A 26 -12.52 -3.04 1.78
CA PHE A 26 -11.70 -2.45 2.84
C PHE A 26 -11.16 -1.10 2.38
N ALA A 27 -10.98 -0.20 3.35
CA ALA A 27 -10.38 1.10 3.11
C ALA A 27 -8.89 0.96 2.73
N CYS A 28 -8.45 1.60 1.66
CA CYS A 28 -7.04 1.68 1.32
C CYS A 28 -6.28 2.45 2.41
N PRO A 29 -5.18 1.92 2.98
CA PRO A 29 -4.46 2.58 4.07
C PRO A 29 -3.79 3.90 3.66
N CYS A 30 -3.68 4.16 2.35
CA CYS A 30 -3.12 5.37 1.78
C CYS A 30 -4.16 6.48 1.54
N CYS A 31 -5.32 6.15 0.97
CA CYS A 31 -6.30 7.14 0.52
C CYS A 31 -7.69 7.03 1.15
N ASP A 32 -7.89 6.08 2.07
CA ASP A 32 -9.13 5.81 2.81
C ASP A 32 -10.35 5.42 1.94
N SER A 33 -10.18 5.30 0.63
CA SER A 33 -11.23 4.81 -0.28
C SER A 33 -11.46 3.33 -0.07
N TYR A 34 -12.72 2.91 0.03
CA TYR A 34 -13.12 1.50 0.08
C TYR A 34 -13.01 0.90 -1.32
N SER A 35 -11.84 0.36 -1.65
CA SER A 35 -11.52 -0.11 -3.01
C SER A 35 -10.80 -1.45 -3.05
N LEU A 36 -10.51 -2.05 -1.89
CA LEU A 36 -9.77 -3.29 -1.76
C LEU A 36 -10.72 -4.40 -1.36
N THR A 37 -10.71 -5.53 -2.03
CA THR A 37 -11.51 -6.71 -1.71
C THR A 37 -10.97 -7.50 -0.52
N GLU A 38 -9.67 -7.41 -0.27
CA GLU A 38 -8.99 -8.05 0.87
C GLU A 38 -8.09 -7.03 1.59
N ALA A 39 -7.88 -7.21 2.89
CA ALA A 39 -7.07 -6.30 3.70
C ALA A 39 -5.67 -6.87 3.96
N GLY A 40 -4.67 -6.22 3.38
CA GLY A 40 -3.27 -6.56 3.53
C GLY A 40 -2.90 -7.72 2.62
N GLU A 41 -3.56 -7.85 1.46
CA GLU A 41 -3.38 -8.96 0.50
C GLU A 41 -2.81 -8.45 -0.86
N TRP A 42 -1.97 -7.41 -0.83
CA TRP A 42 -1.16 -6.92 -1.96
C TRP A 42 -1.99 -6.41 -3.14
N GLU A 43 -3.29 -6.21 -2.93
CA GLU A 43 -4.18 -5.64 -3.93
C GLU A 43 -3.79 -4.18 -4.23
N ILE A 44 -3.83 -3.78 -5.50
CA ILE A 44 -3.54 -2.42 -5.91
C ILE A 44 -4.82 -1.58 -5.84
N CYS A 45 -4.82 -0.58 -4.98
CA CYS A 45 -5.91 0.40 -4.89
C CYS A 45 -6.11 1.11 -6.23
N ASN A 46 -7.29 0.95 -6.84
CA ASN A 46 -7.63 1.57 -8.12
C ASN A 46 -7.79 3.11 -8.05
N VAL A 47 -7.86 3.68 -6.85
CA VAL A 47 -7.95 5.14 -6.62
C VAL A 47 -6.57 5.78 -6.63
N CYS A 48 -5.69 5.40 -5.68
CA CYS A 48 -4.39 6.05 -5.50
C CYS A 48 -3.21 5.27 -6.09
N GLY A 49 -3.37 3.98 -6.41
CA GLY A 49 -2.31 3.11 -6.91
C GLY A 49 -1.37 2.53 -5.84
N TRP A 50 -1.73 2.60 -4.56
CA TRP A 50 -1.00 1.90 -3.48
C TRP A 50 -1.22 0.39 -3.57
N GLU A 51 -0.15 -0.40 -3.49
CA GLU A 51 -0.22 -1.86 -3.34
C GLU A 51 -0.34 -2.21 -1.86
N ASP A 52 -1.36 -2.96 -1.46
CA ASP A 52 -1.77 -3.16 -0.06
C ASP A 52 -0.86 -4.13 0.71
N ASP A 53 0.38 -3.69 0.92
CA ASP A 53 1.46 -4.39 1.60
C ASP A 53 1.29 -4.32 3.13
N PRO A 54 1.06 -5.45 3.82
CA PRO A 54 0.82 -5.46 5.25
C PRO A 54 2.09 -5.20 6.07
N ALA A 55 3.29 -5.41 5.51
CA ALA A 55 4.52 -5.00 6.19
C ALA A 55 4.63 -3.48 6.22
N GLN A 56 4.32 -2.81 5.10
CA GLN A 56 4.28 -1.35 5.06
C GLN A 56 3.07 -0.76 5.78
N GLU A 57 1.97 -1.50 5.94
CA GLU A 57 0.87 -1.12 6.84
C GLU A 57 1.29 -1.19 8.31
N ALA A 58 1.95 -2.28 8.71
CA ALA A 58 2.40 -2.50 10.08
C ALA A 58 3.51 -1.52 10.49
N VAL A 59 4.39 -1.15 9.56
CA VAL A 59 5.51 -0.23 9.77
C VAL A 59 5.43 0.88 8.70
N SER A 60 4.68 1.94 9.01
CA SER A 60 4.27 2.94 8.01
C SER A 60 5.41 3.78 7.40
N ASP A 61 6.59 3.81 8.02
CA ASP A 61 7.81 4.46 7.50
C ASP A 61 8.70 3.50 6.69
N LEU A 62 8.37 2.20 6.63
CA LEU A 62 9.06 1.21 5.81
C LEU A 62 8.89 1.51 4.32
N ALA A 63 10.00 1.67 3.61
CA ALA A 63 10.06 1.90 2.17
C ALA A 63 10.83 0.77 1.46
N GLY A 64 10.61 0.60 0.15
CA GLY A 64 11.35 -0.34 -0.68
C GLY A 64 10.84 -1.79 -0.65
N GLY A 65 9.60 -2.01 -0.18
CA GLY A 65 8.86 -3.27 -0.29
C GLY A 65 8.08 -3.35 -1.60
N ALA A 66 6.80 -3.74 -1.53
CA ALA A 66 5.92 -3.68 -2.70
C ALA A 66 5.81 -2.24 -3.26
N ASN A 67 5.82 -1.25 -2.35
CA ASN A 67 5.88 0.16 -2.71
C ASN A 67 7.30 0.73 -2.51
N LYS A 68 7.77 1.49 -3.51
CA LYS A 68 9.05 2.21 -3.43
C LYS A 68 9.05 3.24 -2.30
N VAL A 69 7.95 3.98 -2.17
CA VAL A 69 7.72 4.93 -1.07
C VAL A 69 7.11 4.23 0.14
N SER A 70 7.28 4.82 1.33
CA SER A 70 6.60 4.36 2.55
C SER A 70 5.12 4.75 2.56
N LEU A 71 4.33 4.12 3.42
CA LEU A 71 2.91 4.45 3.56
C LEU A 71 2.69 5.90 4.04
N LEU A 72 3.56 6.40 4.93
CA LEU A 72 3.54 7.80 5.36
C LEU A 72 3.74 8.76 4.18
N LEU A 73 4.75 8.49 3.34
CA LEU A 73 5.02 9.32 2.17
C LEU A 73 3.90 9.17 1.12
N ALA A 74 3.33 7.98 0.96
CA ALA A 74 2.23 7.75 0.04
C ALA A 74 0.96 8.53 0.41
N ARG A 75 0.64 8.64 1.71
CA ARG A 75 -0.47 9.49 2.19
C ARG A 75 -0.26 10.96 1.85
N GLU A 76 0.97 11.47 2.04
CA GLU A 76 1.32 12.85 1.69
C GLU A 76 1.25 13.08 0.17
N ASN A 77 1.84 12.16 -0.61
CA ASN A 77 1.76 12.20 -2.06
C ASN A 77 0.31 12.21 -2.56
N TYR A 78 -0.57 11.40 -1.96
CA TYR A 78 -1.98 11.36 -2.32
C TYR A 78 -2.67 12.69 -2.03
N ARG A 79 -2.41 13.31 -0.86
CA ARG A 79 -2.92 14.67 -0.56
C ARG A 79 -2.49 15.71 -1.60
N LEU A 80 -1.27 15.62 -2.11
CA LEU A 80 -0.70 16.61 -3.02
C LEU A 80 -1.04 16.36 -4.50
N SER A 81 -1.24 15.11 -4.90
CA SER A 81 -1.27 14.72 -6.32
C SER A 81 -2.40 13.75 -6.71
N GLY A 82 -3.14 13.21 -5.73
CA GLY A 82 -4.13 12.16 -5.94
C GLY A 82 -3.55 10.77 -6.21
N CYS A 83 -2.23 10.56 -6.05
CA CYS A 83 -1.58 9.27 -6.24
C CYS A 83 -0.61 8.94 -5.10
N SER A 84 -0.46 7.65 -4.77
CA SER A 84 0.43 7.17 -3.72
C SER A 84 1.92 7.35 -4.08
N ASP A 85 2.26 7.19 -5.36
CA ASP A 85 3.60 7.43 -5.89
C ASP A 85 3.50 8.20 -7.22
N PRO A 86 3.70 9.53 -7.21
CA PRO A 86 3.62 10.38 -8.40
C PRO A 86 4.66 9.99 -9.46
N GLN A 87 5.75 9.32 -9.08
CA GLN A 87 6.76 8.87 -10.03
C GLN A 87 6.29 7.65 -10.83
N LYS A 88 5.33 6.87 -10.31
CA LYS A 88 4.68 5.76 -11.04
C LYS A 88 3.68 6.24 -12.11
N LEU A 89 3.23 7.51 -12.07
CA LEU A 89 2.28 8.04 -13.05
C LEU A 89 2.80 8.05 -14.49
N ASN A 90 4.11 8.20 -14.66
CA ASN A 90 4.75 8.16 -15.98
C ASN A 90 4.90 6.74 -16.54
N GLN A 91 4.45 5.72 -15.80
CA GLN A 91 4.56 4.30 -16.16
C GLN A 91 3.20 3.63 -16.38
N ARG A 92 2.08 4.34 -16.14
CA ARG A 92 0.75 3.80 -16.46
C ARG A 92 0.59 3.79 -17.99
N PRO A 93 0.21 2.66 -18.61
CA PRO A 93 -0.22 2.70 -20.00
C PRO A 93 -1.37 3.71 -20.09
N LYS A 94 -1.27 4.66 -21.01
CA LYS A 94 -2.43 5.49 -21.35
C LYS A 94 -3.51 4.51 -21.80
N LEU A 95 -4.56 4.37 -21.00
CA LEU A 95 -5.78 3.72 -21.47
C LEU A 95 -6.21 4.46 -22.74
N PRO A 96 -6.65 3.74 -23.79
CA PRO A 96 -7.05 4.33 -25.05
C PRO A 96 -8.18 5.36 -24.87
#